data_AF-B7G2T2-F1
#
_entry.id   AF-B7G2T2-F1
#
_cell.length_a   1.000
_cell.length_b   1.000
_cell.length_c   1.000
_cell.angle_alpha   90.00
_cell.angle_beta   90.00
_cell.angle_gamma   90.00
#
_symmetry.space_group_name_H-M   'P 1'
#
loop_
_entity.id
_entity.type
_entity.pdbx_description
1 polymer ?
#
loop_
_entity_poly.entity_id
_entity_poly.type
_entity_poly.pdbx_seq_one_letter_code
_entity_poly.pdbx_strand_id
1 'polypeptide(L)'
;MVVPATRAKALSLYRQLLRGAEKMPTPNRRKFVVKKTRTEFRSNKSLTDPDEIQFCIRLADTNLDTVMIQAEHLTRLMKDPTYHADI
;
A
#
# COMPACT_ATOMS: atom_id res chain seq x y z
N MET A 1 -6.55 9.58 -27.40
CA MET A 1 -5.57 8.76 -26.64
C MET A 1 -6.35 7.79 -25.78
N VAL A 2 -6.25 6.47 -26.01
CA VAL A 2 -7.03 5.46 -25.28
C VAL A 2 -6.48 5.39 -23.85
N VAL A 3 -7.32 5.65 -22.84
CA VAL A 3 -6.92 5.48 -21.43
C VAL A 3 -6.89 3.97 -21.15
N PRO A 4 -5.71 3.33 -21.03
CA PRO A 4 -5.63 1.88 -20.93
C PRO A 4 -6.09 1.46 -19.53
N ALA A 5 -7.12 0.60 -19.42
CA ALA A 5 -7.58 -0.16 -18.24
C ALA A 5 -7.23 0.40 -16.82
N THR A 6 -7.23 1.73 -16.62
CA THR A 6 -6.67 2.40 -15.43
C THR A 6 -7.51 2.07 -14.20
N ARG A 7 -8.82 1.95 -14.40
CA ARG A 7 -9.74 1.49 -13.36
C ARG A 7 -9.41 0.09 -12.87
N ALA A 8 -9.14 -0.86 -13.79
CA ALA A 8 -8.80 -2.23 -13.42
C ALA A 8 -7.45 -2.27 -12.67
N LYS A 9 -6.45 -1.53 -13.16
CA LYS A 9 -5.14 -1.41 -12.49
C LYS A 9 -5.26 -0.77 -11.11
N ALA A 10 -5.99 0.34 -10.97
CA ALA A 10 -6.25 1.00 -9.69
C ALA A 10 -6.91 0.05 -8.68
N LEU A 11 -7.97 -0.66 -9.10
CA LEU A 11 -8.66 -1.61 -8.22
C LEU A 11 -7.79 -2.82 -7.87
N SER A 12 -6.90 -3.24 -8.77
CA SER A 12 -5.92 -4.29 -8.47
C SER A 12 -4.94 -3.82 -7.40
N LEU A 13 -4.31 -2.65 -7.59
CA LEU A 13 -3.37 -2.06 -6.63
C LEU A 13 -4.02 -1.82 -5.26
N TYR A 14 -5.24 -1.29 -5.23
CA TYR A 14 -6.01 -1.11 -4.00
C TYR A 14 -6.14 -2.41 -3.21
N ARG A 15 -6.56 -3.51 -3.86
CA ARG A 15 -6.70 -4.82 -3.20
C ARG A 15 -5.35 -5.38 -2.77
N GLN A 16 -4.31 -5.22 -3.58
CA GLN A 16 -2.96 -5.68 -3.25
C GLN A 16 -2.41 -4.96 -2.03
N LEU A 17 -2.58 -3.64 -1.92
CA LEU A 17 -2.19 -2.85 -0.76
C LEU A 17 -2.94 -3.28 0.52
N LEU A 18 -4.25 -3.55 0.42
CA LEU A 18 -5.02 -4.06 1.57
C LEU A 18 -4.55 -5.44 2.02
N ARG A 19 -4.27 -6.35 1.09
CA ARG A 19 -3.69 -7.68 1.40
C ARG A 19 -2.27 -7.57 1.96
N GLY A 20 -1.47 -6.63 1.45
CA GLY A 20 -0.15 -6.31 1.99
C GLY A 20 -0.22 -5.82 3.44
N ALA A 21 -1.24 -5.01 3.77
CA ALA A 21 -1.48 -4.59 5.15
C ALA A 21 -1.78 -5.75 6.11
N GLU A 22 -2.44 -6.81 5.63
CA GLU A 22 -2.69 -8.02 6.43
C GLU A 22 -1.42 -8.78 6.81
N LYS A 23 -0.36 -8.63 6.00
CA LYS A 23 0.97 -9.22 6.27
C LYS A 23 1.78 -8.44 7.30
N MET A 24 1.35 -7.24 7.69
CA MET A 24 2.06 -6.44 8.69
C MET A 24 1.97 -7.10 10.07
N PRO A 25 3.10 -7.30 10.77
CA PRO A 25 3.12 -8.10 11.99
C PRO A 25 2.52 -7.36 13.18
N THR A 26 2.48 -6.02 13.17
CA THR A 26 1.86 -5.23 14.25
C THR A 26 0.46 -4.72 13.87
N PRO A 27 -0.50 -4.72 14.82
CA PRO A 27 -1.84 -4.16 14.59
C PRO A 27 -1.80 -2.68 14.20
N ASN A 28 -0.90 -1.90 14.77
CA ASN A 28 -0.77 -0.47 14.48
C ASN A 28 -0.32 -0.22 13.05
N ARG A 29 0.68 -0.97 12.53
CA ARG A 29 1.08 -0.82 11.12
C ARG A 29 0.03 -1.32 10.15
N ARG A 30 -0.62 -2.43 10.43
CA ARG A 30 -1.76 -2.91 9.65
C ARG A 30 -2.87 -1.85 9.55
N LYS A 31 -3.31 -1.28 10.68
CA LYS A 31 -4.32 -0.20 10.72
C LYS A 31 -3.88 1.02 9.93
N PHE A 32 -2.61 1.43 10.06
CA PHE A 32 -2.07 2.57 9.33
C PHE A 32 -2.12 2.38 7.82
N VAL A 33 -1.62 1.25 7.31
CA VAL A 33 -1.59 0.96 5.86
C VAL A 33 -3.01 0.89 5.29
N VAL A 34 -3.94 0.23 5.99
CA VAL A 34 -5.36 0.19 5.59
C VAL A 34 -5.97 1.58 5.54
N LYS A 35 -5.77 2.40 6.59
CA LYS A 35 -6.31 3.76 6.66
C LYS A 35 -5.76 4.61 5.52
N LYS A 36 -4.43 4.65 5.36
CA LYS A 36 -3.77 5.45 4.32
C LYS A 36 -4.23 5.04 2.92
N THR A 37 -4.26 3.73 2.62
CA THR A 37 -4.74 3.21 1.32
C THR A 37 -6.18 3.65 1.04
N ARG A 38 -7.09 3.52 2.01
CA ARG A 38 -8.50 3.94 1.83
C ARG A 38 -8.63 5.44 1.63
N THR A 39 -7.90 6.24 2.39
CA THR A 39 -7.92 7.70 2.28
C THR A 39 -7.46 8.15 0.90
N GLU A 40 -6.28 7.71 0.46
CA GLU A 40 -5.68 8.15 -0.81
C GLU A 40 -6.50 7.73 -2.04
N PHE A 41 -7.01 6.49 -2.06
CA PHE A 41 -7.86 6.06 -3.18
C PHE A 41 -9.21 6.77 -3.21
N ARG A 42 -9.74 7.15 -2.04
CA ARG A 42 -11.02 7.87 -1.95
C ARG A 42 -10.86 9.35 -2.31
N SER A 43 -9.76 10.00 -1.91
CA SER A 43 -9.49 11.39 -2.28
C SER A 43 -9.28 11.55 -3.78
N ASN A 44 -8.65 10.57 -4.43
CA ASN A 44 -8.31 10.61 -5.85
C ASN A 44 -9.37 9.98 -6.77
N LYS A 45 -10.54 9.60 -6.25
CA LYS A 45 -11.58 8.87 -7.02
C LYS A 45 -12.15 9.66 -8.20
N SER A 46 -12.08 10.98 -8.14
CA SER A 46 -12.68 11.91 -9.11
C SER A 46 -11.63 12.60 -9.99
N LEU A 47 -10.37 12.13 -9.96
CA LEU A 47 -9.35 12.61 -10.88
C LEU A 47 -9.77 12.31 -12.33
N THR A 48 -9.65 13.32 -13.17
CA THR A 48 -9.96 13.25 -14.61
C THR A 48 -8.74 13.49 -15.48
N ASP A 49 -7.71 14.17 -14.96
CA ASP A 49 -6.45 14.38 -15.66
C ASP A 49 -5.72 13.04 -15.85
N PRO A 50 -5.48 12.60 -17.10
CA PRO A 50 -4.77 11.36 -17.39
C PRO A 50 -3.36 11.30 -16.79
N ASP A 51 -2.63 12.41 -16.74
CA ASP A 51 -1.25 12.43 -16.26
C ASP A 51 -1.19 12.29 -14.73
N GLU A 52 -2.11 12.95 -14.01
CA GLU A 52 -2.28 12.77 -12.57
C GLU A 52 -2.71 11.34 -12.23
N ILE A 53 -3.64 10.76 -12.99
CA ILE A 53 -4.05 9.36 -12.81
C ILE A 53 -2.84 8.43 -12.99
N GLN A 54 -2.04 8.62 -14.03
CA GLN A 54 -0.85 7.79 -14.26
C GLN A 54 0.20 7.96 -13.17
N PHE A 55 0.39 9.18 -12.67
CA PHE A 55 1.25 9.44 -11.53
C PHE A 55 0.77 8.69 -10.28
N CYS A 56 -0.52 8.79 -9.92
CA CYS A 56 -1.09 8.08 -8.78
C CYS A 56 -0.96 6.55 -8.92
N ILE A 57 -1.12 6.01 -10.14
CA ILE A 57 -0.93 4.58 -10.40
C ILE A 57 0.52 4.16 -10.13
N ARG A 58 1.51 4.91 -10.64
CA ARG A 58 2.93 4.62 -10.36
C ARG A 58 3.26 4.73 -8.88
N LEU A 59 2.73 5.76 -8.21
CA LEU A 59 2.91 5.96 -6.78
C LEU A 59 2.32 4.79 -5.97
N ALA A 60 1.13 4.32 -6.32
CA ALA A 60 0.50 3.17 -5.67
C ALA A 60 1.29 1.87 -5.87
N ASP A 61 1.92 1.69 -7.03
CA ASP A 61 2.81 0.57 -7.34
C ASP A 61 4.05 0.58 -6.43
N THR A 62 4.75 1.71 -6.36
CA THR A 62 5.92 1.89 -5.46
C THR A 62 5.56 1.73 -3.98
N ASN A 63 4.38 2.21 -3.59
CA ASN A 63 3.88 2.03 -2.22
C ASN A 63 3.59 0.55 -1.93
N LEU A 64 3.14 -0.23 -2.92
CA LEU A 64 2.93 -1.66 -2.74
C LEU A 64 4.25 -2.39 -2.47
N ASP A 65 5.30 -2.10 -3.25
CA ASP A 65 6.63 -2.65 -3.01
C ASP A 65 7.13 -2.33 -1.61
N THR A 66 6.97 -1.06 -1.20
CA THR A 66 7.35 -0.60 0.14
C THR A 66 6.58 -1.35 1.24
N VAL A 67 5.27 -1.53 1.08
CA VAL A 67 4.43 -2.28 2.04
C VAL A 67 4.89 -3.73 2.12
N MET A 68 5.22 -4.36 1.00
CA MET A 68 5.66 -5.75 0.95
C MET A 68 7.03 -5.94 1.62
N ILE A 69 8.00 -5.07 1.30
CA ILE A 69 9.34 -5.08 1.92
C ILE A 69 9.23 -4.84 3.42
N GLN A 70 8.44 -3.86 3.85
CA GLN A 70 8.25 -3.58 5.28
C GLN A 70 7.57 -4.72 6.01
N ALA A 71 6.57 -5.37 5.42
CA ALA A 71 5.91 -6.51 6.03
C ALA A 71 6.91 -7.66 6.29
N GLU A 72 7.75 -7.97 5.31
CA GLU A 72 8.79 -9.00 5.46
C GLU A 72 9.84 -8.59 6.50
N HIS A 73 10.39 -7.38 6.38
CA HIS A 73 11.44 -6.88 7.24
C HIS A 73 11.00 -6.79 8.71
N LEU A 74 9.84 -6.19 8.97
CA LEU A 74 9.28 -6.10 10.33
C LEU A 74 8.96 -7.49 10.89
N THR A 75 8.49 -8.41 10.06
CA THR A 75 8.23 -9.79 10.51
C THR A 75 9.52 -10.50 10.88
N ARG A 76 10.62 -10.28 10.13
CA ARG A 76 11.94 -10.81 10.46
C ARG A 76 12.45 -10.24 11.78
N LEU A 77 12.40 -8.92 11.94
CA LEU A 77 12.82 -8.25 13.18
C LEU A 77 12.06 -8.76 14.41
N MET A 78 10.73 -8.91 14.32
CA MET A 78 9.93 -9.39 15.44
C MET A 78 10.16 -10.87 15.79
N LYS A 79 10.77 -11.65 14.89
CA LYS A 79 11.16 -13.04 15.15
C LYS A 79 12.61 -13.18 15.60
N ASP A 80 13.39 -12.11 15.56
CA ASP A 80 14.78 -12.11 15.99
C ASP A 80 14.84 -12.17 17.53
N PRO A 81 15.46 -13.20 18.13
CA PRO A 81 15.57 -13.32 19.59
C PRO A 81 16.35 -12.19 20.25
N THR A 82 17.18 -11.47 19.49
CA THR A 82 17.97 -10.32 19.95
C THR A 82 17.19 -9.00 19.85
N TYR A 83 16.02 -9.02 19.19
CA TYR A 83 15.12 -7.87 19.15
C TYR A 83 14.42 -7.72 20.49
N HIS A 84 15.08 -7.00 21.39
CA HIS A 84 14.44 -6.43 22.56
C HIS A 84 13.65 -5.21 22.07
N ALA A 85 12.32 -5.37 21.97
CA ALA A 85 11.46 -4.21 22.03
C ALA A 85 11.62 -3.67 23.45
N ASP A 86 12.57 -2.74 23.64
CA ASP A 86 12.69 -1.99 24.89
C ASP A 86 11.32 -1.31 25.12
N ILE A 87 10.54 -1.90 26.03
CA ILE A 87 9.30 -1.37 26.60
C ILE A 87 9.67 -0.79 27.96
#